data_AF-A0A968A3T0-F1
#
_entry.id   AF-A0A968A3T0-F1
#
_cell.length_a   1.000
_cell.length_b   1.000
_cell.length_c   1.000
_cell.angle_alpha   90.00
_cell.angle_beta   90.00
_cell.angle_gamma   90.00
#
_symmetry.space_group_name_H-M   'P 1'
#
loop_
_entity.id
_entity.type
_entity.pdbx_description
1 polymer ?
#
loop_
_entity_poly.entity_id
_entity_poly.type
_entity_poly.pdbx_seq_one_letter_code
_entity_poly.pdbx_strand_id
1 'polypeptide(L)'
;KETRDDMARVIRQVENEAVDEGERRARKIIADAIQRVASEHVTEVTSSSVALPSDEMKGRIIGRNGRNIHAFEQSAGVDVIVDDTPEAVTISSFDPVRREVARRSLEKLVLDGRIHPA
;
A
#
# COMPACT_ATOMS: atom_id res chain seq x y z
N LYS A 1 -14.60 21.21 56.76
CA LYS A 1 -14.86 19.90 56.10
C LYS A 1 -15.31 20.13 54.66
N GLU A 2 -16.33 20.96 54.44
CA GLU A 2 -16.84 21.37 53.11
C GLU A 2 -15.76 21.81 52.11
N THR A 3 -14.80 22.64 52.53
CA THR A 3 -13.73 23.14 51.63
C THR A 3 -12.87 22.04 51.01
N ARG A 4 -12.66 20.91 51.72
CA ARG A 4 -11.91 19.77 51.17
C ARG A 4 -12.74 18.97 50.17
N ASP A 5 -14.04 18.86 50.41
CA ASP A 5 -14.95 18.13 49.53
C ASP A 5 -15.18 18.91 48.22
N ASP A 6 -15.30 20.23 48.30
CA ASP A 6 -15.36 21.11 47.12
C ASP A 6 -14.07 21.05 46.31
N MET A 7 -12.91 21.11 46.95
CA MET A 7 -11.62 20.93 46.26
C MET A 7 -11.52 19.57 45.56
N ALA A 8 -11.92 18.49 46.23
CA ALA A 8 -11.91 17.15 45.64
C ALA A 8 -12.90 17.01 44.46
N ARG A 9 -13.96 17.81 44.43
CA ARG A 9 -14.93 17.86 43.34
C ARG A 9 -14.36 18.60 42.14
N VAL A 10 -13.75 19.76 42.36
CA VAL A 10 -13.07 20.55 41.33
C VAL A 10 -11.92 19.75 40.70
N ILE A 11 -11.11 19.06 41.50
CA ILE A 11 -10.00 18.23 40.98
C ILE A 11 -10.53 17.14 40.04
N ARG A 12 -11.56 16.39 40.45
CA ARG A 12 -12.17 15.35 39.60
C ARG A 12 -12.78 15.90 38.33
N GLN A 13 -13.38 17.09 38.39
CA GLN A 13 -13.91 17.75 37.21
C GLN A 13 -12.80 18.10 36.22
N VAL A 14 -11.71 18.71 36.70
CA VAL A 14 -10.56 19.08 35.87
C VAL A 14 -9.89 17.84 35.27
N GLU A 15 -9.78 16.75 36.03
CA GLU A 15 -9.25 15.47 35.53
C GLU A 15 -10.12 14.91 34.39
N ASN A 16 -11.45 14.91 34.54
CA ASN A 16 -12.36 14.43 33.50
C ASN A 16 -12.28 15.30 32.23
N GLU A 17 -12.27 16.63 32.39
CA GLU A 17 -12.13 17.56 31.26
C GLU A 17 -10.80 17.34 30.50
N ALA A 18 -9.71 17.06 31.23
CA ALA A 18 -8.42 16.77 30.63
C ALA A 18 -8.43 15.46 29.83
N VAL A 19 -9.13 14.43 30.31
CA VAL A 19 -9.30 13.15 29.60
C VAL A 19 -10.10 13.34 28.31
N ASP A 20 -11.25 14.02 28.39
CA ASP A 20 -12.12 14.27 27.24
C ASP A 20 -11.42 15.09 26.16
N GLU A 21 -10.68 16.13 26.56
CA GLU A 21 -9.88 16.95 25.65
C GLU A 21 -8.73 16.14 25.05
N GLY A 22 -8.09 15.27 25.84
CA GLY A 22 -7.08 14.34 25.39
C GLY A 22 -7.60 13.41 24.30
N GLU A 23 -8.77 12.79 24.50
CA GLU A 23 -9.41 11.93 23.51
C GLU A 23 -9.77 12.70 22.23
N ARG A 24 -10.32 13.91 22.37
CA ARG A 24 -10.69 14.76 21.24
C ARG A 24 -9.47 15.10 20.39
N ARG A 25 -8.35 15.46 21.03
CA ARG A 25 -7.08 15.73 20.35
C ARG A 25 -6.50 14.49 19.70
N ALA A 26 -6.54 13.34 20.38
CA ALA A 26 -6.06 12.08 19.83
C ALA A 26 -6.85 11.70 18.55
N ARG A 27 -8.18 11.79 18.59
CA ARG A 27 -9.02 11.55 17.41
C ARG A 27 -8.69 12.51 16.27
N LYS A 28 -8.46 13.79 16.57
CA LYS A 28 -8.04 14.78 15.57
C LYS A 28 -6.69 14.43 14.94
N ILE A 29 -5.70 14.07 15.75
CA ILE A 29 -4.37 13.67 15.26
C ILE A 29 -4.46 12.44 14.36
N ILE A 30 -5.26 11.44 14.75
CA ILE A 30 -5.49 10.24 13.93
C ILE A 30 -6.18 10.62 12.62
N ALA A 31 -7.21 11.46 12.65
CA ALA A 31 -7.90 11.92 11.45
C ALA A 31 -6.97 12.72 10.52
N ASP A 32 -6.15 13.62 11.07
CA ASP A 32 -5.16 14.41 10.32
C ASP A 32 -4.09 13.49 9.70
N ALA A 33 -3.63 12.47 10.43
CA ALA A 33 -2.69 11.48 9.92
C ALA A 33 -3.30 10.64 8.78
N ILE A 34 -4.55 10.18 8.94
CA ILE A 34 -5.29 9.48 7.89
C ILE A 34 -5.45 10.38 6.67
N GLN A 35 -5.86 11.64 6.84
CA GLN A 35 -6.05 12.58 5.73
C GLN A 35 -4.74 12.86 4.99
N ARG A 36 -3.63 13.00 5.73
CA ARG A 36 -2.29 13.23 5.16
C ARG A 36 -1.80 12.03 4.34
N VAL A 37 -2.00 10.81 4.84
CA VAL A 37 -1.64 9.57 4.14
C VAL A 37 -2.60 9.33 2.97
N ALA A 38 -3.88 9.68 3.11
CA ALA A 38 -4.88 9.51 2.05
C ALA A 38 -4.59 10.39 0.82
N SER A 39 -4.04 11.61 0.99
CA SER A 39 -3.69 12.46 -0.16
C SER A 39 -2.47 11.96 -0.94
N GLU A 40 -1.57 11.20 -0.30
CA GLU A 40 -0.43 10.56 -0.98
C GLU A 40 -0.83 9.23 -1.65
N HIS A 41 -1.98 8.64 -1.28
CA HIS A 41 -2.39 7.31 -1.77
C HIS A 41 -3.23 7.29 -3.06
N VAL A 42 -3.71 8.42 -3.60
CA VAL A 42 -4.60 8.36 -4.78
C VAL A 42 -3.86 7.96 -6.08
N THR A 43 -2.53 8.14 -6.13
CA THR A 43 -1.66 7.64 -7.20
C THR A 43 -0.99 6.30 -6.87
N GLU A 44 -1.14 5.81 -5.63
CA GLU A 44 -0.55 4.55 -5.13
C GLU A 44 -1.59 3.42 -4.97
N VAL A 45 -2.88 3.66 -5.26
CA VAL A 45 -3.95 2.69 -4.97
C VAL A 45 -4.28 1.75 -6.14
N THR A 46 -3.84 2.05 -7.36
CA THR A 46 -4.17 1.21 -8.54
C THR A 46 -2.98 0.55 -9.21
N SER A 47 -1.75 1.05 -9.02
CA SER A 47 -0.57 0.53 -9.72
C SER A 47 0.63 0.33 -8.79
N SER A 48 1.49 -0.63 -9.10
CA SER A 48 2.74 -0.93 -8.38
C SER A 48 3.83 -1.29 -9.37
N SER A 49 4.97 -0.61 -9.32
CA SER A 49 6.09 -0.88 -10.24
C SER A 49 6.99 -2.00 -9.70
N VAL A 50 7.51 -2.83 -10.61
CA VAL A 50 8.51 -3.86 -10.35
C VAL A 50 9.76 -3.54 -11.18
N ALA A 51 10.88 -3.33 -10.50
CA ALA A 51 12.18 -3.17 -11.13
C ALA A 51 12.70 -4.52 -11.64
N LEU A 52 13.29 -4.51 -12.83
CA LEU A 52 13.83 -5.66 -13.53
C LEU A 52 15.36 -5.52 -13.65
N PRO A 53 16.11 -6.63 -13.67
CA PRO A 53 17.57 -6.60 -13.79
C PRO A 53 18.07 -6.24 -15.19
N SER A 54 17.21 -6.30 -16.23
CA SER A 54 17.53 -5.92 -17.60
C SER A 54 16.28 -5.87 -18.48
N ASP A 55 16.36 -5.19 -19.63
CA ASP A 55 15.32 -5.24 -20.67
C ASP A 55 15.18 -6.64 -21.31
N GLU A 56 16.23 -7.47 -21.24
CA GLU A 56 16.12 -8.88 -21.65
C GLU A 56 15.15 -9.66 -20.74
N MET A 57 15.19 -9.38 -19.43
CA MET A 57 14.21 -9.93 -18.48
C MET A 57 12.79 -9.40 -18.78
N LYS A 58 12.67 -8.12 -19.14
CA LYS A 58 11.39 -7.52 -19.60
C LYS A 58 10.83 -8.29 -20.81
N GLY A 59 11.67 -8.60 -21.81
CA GLY A 59 11.30 -9.42 -22.96
C GLY A 59 10.85 -10.84 -22.60
N ARG A 60 11.53 -11.48 -21.63
CA ARG A 60 11.15 -12.82 -21.12
C ARG A 60 9.82 -12.81 -20.36
N ILE A 61 9.55 -11.76 -19.58
CA ILE A 61 8.26 -11.56 -18.88
C ILE A 61 7.11 -11.44 -19.87
N ILE A 62 7.30 -10.68 -20.96
CA ILE A 62 6.30 -10.56 -22.02
C ILE A 62 6.09 -11.92 -22.70
N GLY A 63 7.18 -12.58 -23.10
CA GLY A 63 7.16 -13.83 -23.85
C GLY A 63 6.67 -13.64 -25.29
N ARG A 64 6.80 -14.68 -26.13
CA ARG A 64 6.33 -14.61 -27.53
C ARG A 64 4.83 -14.33 -27.59
N ASN A 65 4.44 -13.29 -28.33
CA ASN A 65 3.05 -12.82 -28.47
C ASN A 65 2.36 -12.50 -27.13
N GLY A 66 3.10 -12.13 -26.09
CA GLY A 66 2.51 -11.80 -24.79
C GLY A 66 2.02 -13.03 -24.00
N ARG A 67 2.41 -14.25 -24.37
CA ARG A 67 1.94 -15.47 -23.70
C ARG A 67 2.27 -15.55 -22.22
N ASN A 68 3.47 -15.12 -21.84
CA ASN A 68 3.92 -15.21 -20.44
C ASN A 68 3.20 -14.18 -19.58
N ILE A 69 3.09 -12.95 -20.07
CA ILE A 69 2.39 -11.86 -19.38
C ILE A 69 0.88 -12.20 -19.24
N HIS A 70 0.22 -12.67 -20.29
CA HIS A 70 -1.20 -13.08 -20.21
C HIS A 70 -1.42 -14.25 -19.25
N ALA A 71 -0.52 -15.23 -19.22
CA ALA A 71 -0.62 -16.34 -18.28
C ALA A 71 -0.47 -15.88 -16.83
N PHE A 72 0.45 -14.96 -16.58
CA PHE A 72 0.64 -14.35 -15.26
C PHE A 72 -0.57 -13.51 -14.85
N GLU A 73 -1.06 -12.64 -15.74
CA GLU A 73 -2.26 -11.80 -15.53
C GLU A 73 -3.49 -12.64 -15.17
N GLN A 74 -3.76 -13.71 -15.93
CA GLN A 74 -4.88 -14.61 -15.67
C GLN A 74 -4.73 -15.35 -14.32
N SER A 75 -3.51 -15.76 -13.97
CA SER A 75 -3.26 -16.52 -12.75
C SER A 75 -3.30 -15.63 -11.50
N ALA A 76 -2.77 -14.42 -11.59
CA ALA A 76 -2.70 -13.46 -10.49
C ALA A 76 -3.96 -12.58 -10.38
N GLY A 77 -4.76 -12.47 -11.45
CA GLY A 77 -5.94 -11.61 -11.50
C GLY A 77 -5.58 -10.13 -11.44
N VAL A 78 -4.57 -9.73 -12.23
CA VAL A 78 -4.06 -8.35 -12.34
C VAL A 78 -3.77 -8.04 -13.80
N ASP A 79 -3.63 -6.77 -14.14
CA ASP A 79 -3.10 -6.33 -15.43
C ASP A 79 -1.62 -5.95 -15.28
N VAL A 80 -0.77 -6.34 -16.22
CA VAL A 80 0.64 -5.96 -16.23
C VAL A 80 0.89 -5.05 -17.42
N ILE A 81 1.16 -3.78 -17.13
CA ILE A 81 1.43 -2.74 -18.11
C ILE A 81 2.92 -2.70 -18.41
N VAL A 82 3.22 -2.79 -19.70
CA VAL A 82 4.57 -2.63 -20.25
C VAL A 82 4.58 -1.34 -21.05
N ASP A 83 5.27 -0.33 -20.52
CA ASP A 83 5.45 0.97 -21.16
C ASP A 83 6.93 1.19 -21.55
N ASP A 84 7.24 2.41 -21.98
CA ASP A 84 8.59 2.81 -22.41
C ASP A 84 9.60 2.96 -21.26
N THR A 85 9.20 2.71 -20.00
CA THR A 85 10.11 2.75 -18.85
C THR A 85 11.12 1.60 -18.94
N PRO A 86 12.43 1.88 -19.06
CA PRO A 86 13.46 0.85 -19.10
C PRO A 86 13.47 0.03 -17.81
N GLU A 87 13.79 -1.26 -17.92
CA GLU A 87 14.05 -2.12 -16.76
C GLU A 87 12.91 -2.13 -15.71
N ALA A 88 11.68 -1.84 -16.12
CA ALA A 88 10.54 -1.81 -15.21
C ALA A 88 9.25 -2.26 -15.90
N VAL A 89 8.33 -2.78 -15.09
CA VAL A 89 6.94 -3.07 -15.47
C VAL A 89 6.00 -2.62 -14.36
N THR A 90 4.76 -2.32 -14.72
CA THR A 90 3.77 -1.78 -13.78
C THR A 90 2.60 -2.76 -13.63
N ILE A 91 2.31 -3.18 -12.41
CA ILE A 91 1.17 -4.04 -12.10
C ILE A 91 -0.01 -3.16 -11.72
N SER A 92 -1.14 -3.32 -12.40
CA SER A 92 -2.39 -2.60 -12.16
C SER A 92 -3.46 -3.55 -11.62
N SER A 93 -4.14 -3.16 -10.54
CA SER A 93 -5.32 -3.86 -10.02
C SER A 93 -6.08 -2.99 -9.02
N PHE A 94 -7.41 -3.14 -8.98
CA PHE A 94 -8.28 -2.48 -8.00
C PHE A 94 -8.24 -3.16 -6.62
N ASP A 95 -7.72 -4.38 -6.53
CA ASP A 95 -7.56 -5.12 -5.27
C ASP A 95 -6.11 -4.96 -4.77
N PRO A 96 -5.88 -4.23 -3.66
CA PRO A 96 -4.54 -3.99 -3.14
C PRO A 96 -3.84 -5.27 -2.68
N VAL A 97 -4.58 -6.29 -2.26
CA VAL A 97 -4.01 -7.58 -1.85
C VAL A 97 -3.52 -8.35 -3.06
N ARG A 98 -4.33 -8.45 -4.12
CA ARG A 98 -3.90 -9.11 -5.38
C ARG A 98 -2.70 -8.43 -6.00
N ARG A 99 -2.69 -7.11 -6.02
CA ARG A 99 -1.57 -6.30 -6.53
C ARG A 99 -0.28 -6.59 -5.80
N GLU A 100 -0.30 -6.61 -4.47
CA GLU A 100 0.88 -6.88 -3.65
C GLU A 100 1.35 -8.34 -3.78
N VAL A 101 0.42 -9.29 -3.86
CA VAL A 101 0.74 -10.70 -4.11
C VAL A 101 1.38 -10.87 -5.49
N ALA A 102 0.84 -10.22 -6.52
CA ALA A 102 1.39 -10.25 -7.87
C ALA A 102 2.78 -9.62 -7.92
N ARG A 103 2.98 -8.44 -7.31
CA ARG A 103 4.28 -7.77 -7.20
C ARG A 103 5.34 -8.69 -6.62
N ARG A 104 5.09 -9.25 -5.43
CA ARG A 104 6.03 -10.17 -4.76
C ARG A 104 6.27 -11.45 -5.57
N SER A 105 5.25 -11.95 -6.25
CA SER A 105 5.38 -13.15 -7.08
C SER A 105 6.26 -12.87 -8.29
N LEU A 106 6.08 -11.74 -8.96
CA LEU A 106 6.89 -11.34 -10.10
C LEU A 106 8.34 -11.07 -9.70
N GLU A 107 8.57 -10.37 -8.58
CA GLU A 107 9.92 -10.16 -8.01
C GLU A 107 10.63 -11.50 -7.75
N LYS A 108 9.93 -12.46 -7.15
CA LYS A 108 10.49 -13.80 -6.92
C LYS A 108 10.79 -14.56 -8.22
N LEU A 109 9.89 -14.49 -9.20
CA LEU A 109 10.09 -15.16 -10.50
C LEU A 109 11.30 -14.59 -11.26
N VAL A 110 11.50 -13.28 -11.17
CA VAL A 110 12.66 -12.56 -11.73
C VAL A 110 13.94 -12.99 -11.04
N LEU A 111 13.96 -13.02 -9.70
CA LEU A 111 15.13 -13.42 -8.91
C LEU A 111 15.48 -14.90 -9.10
N ASP A 112 14.48 -15.78 -9.11
CA ASP A 112 14.67 -17.22 -9.28
C ASP A 112 15.07 -17.61 -10.71
N GLY A 113 14.98 -16.68 -11.68
CA GLY A 113 15.28 -16.96 -13.09
C GLY A 113 14.34 -17.96 -13.75
N ARG A 114 13.19 -18.28 -13.12
CA ARG A 114 12.22 -19.28 -13.57
C ARG A 114 11.37 -18.81 -14.75
N ILE A 115 11.57 -17.58 -15.23
CA ILE A 115 10.91 -17.07 -16.42
C ILE A 115 11.60 -17.67 -17.65
N HIS A 116 11.00 -18.72 -18.19
CA HIS A 116 11.52 -19.41 -19.36
C HIS A 116 11.13 -18.64 -20.63
N PRO A 117 12.06 -18.47 -21.58
CA PRO A 117 11.70 -17.98 -22.90
C PRO A 117 10.79 -19.01 -23.58
N ALA A 118 9.63 -18.56 -24.05
CA ALA A 118 8.70 -19.35 -24.87
C ALA A 118 9.03 -19.22 -26.36
#